data_AF-A0A524EPV1-F1
#
_entry.id   AF-A0A524EPV1-F1
#
_cell.length_a   1.000
_cell.length_b   1.000
_cell.length_c   1.000
_cell.angle_alpha   90.00
_cell.angle_beta   90.00
_cell.angle_gamma   90.00
#
_symmetry.space_group_name_H-M   'P 1'
#
loop_
_entity.id
_entity.type
_entity.pdbx_description
1 polymer ?
#
loop_
_entity_poly.entity_id
_entity_poly.type
_entity_poly.pdbx_seq_one_letter_code
_entity_poly.pdbx_strand_id
1 'polypeptide(L)'
;MVNNQSFIERTFRCNICNKTHIVKLNKSLIEGRTKFPFPYVFLHDKIHESNYDELLTILYIDKNLQIRHSEVQVMDYDSIFSKEQVVAMMRPLLEEINILRTEVESLKTQLISLKKK
;
A
#
# COMPACT_ATOMS: atom_id res chain seq x y z
N MET A 1 -21.66 -15.37 -11.66
CA MET A 1 -21.96 -14.00 -11.23
C MET A 1 -20.89 -13.09 -11.82
N VAL A 2 -21.26 -12.19 -12.73
CA VAL A 2 -20.31 -11.31 -13.42
C VAL A 2 -19.84 -10.25 -12.43
N ASN A 3 -18.58 -10.33 -12.03
CA ASN A 3 -17.97 -9.41 -11.07
C ASN A 3 -17.73 -8.07 -11.78
N ASN A 4 -18.74 -7.20 -11.82
CA ASN A 4 -18.63 -5.83 -12.33
C ASN A 4 -17.77 -5.01 -11.35
N GLN A 5 -16.46 -5.22 -11.40
CA GLN A 5 -15.50 -4.40 -10.67
C GLN A 5 -15.61 -2.96 -11.21
N SER A 6 -16.29 -2.10 -10.46
CA SER A 6 -16.43 -0.70 -10.86
C SER A 6 -15.12 0.03 -10.56
N PHE A 7 -14.35 0.33 -11.59
CA PHE A 7 -13.13 1.12 -11.49
C PHE A 7 -13.46 2.62 -11.44
N ILE A 8 -12.55 3.40 -10.88
CA ILE A 8 -12.58 4.85 -10.94
C ILE A 8 -11.21 5.38 -11.39
N GLU A 9 -11.24 6.36 -12.29
CA GLU A 9 -10.03 7.01 -12.76
C GLU A 9 -9.68 8.21 -11.89
N ARG A 10 -8.39 8.34 -11.59
CA ARG A 10 -7.81 9.48 -10.90
C ARG A 10 -6.56 9.95 -11.62
N THR A 11 -6.38 11.26 -11.63
CA THR A 11 -5.20 11.88 -12.21
C THR A 11 -4.28 12.38 -11.11
N PHE A 12 -2.98 12.18 -11.28
CA PHE A 12 -1.98 12.90 -10.50
C PHE A 12 -0.87 13.39 -11.43
N ARG A 13 -0.19 14.45 -11.02
CA ARG A 13 0.96 14.99 -11.75
C ARG A 13 2.23 14.47 -11.08
N CYS A 14 3.03 13.73 -11.84
CA CYS A 14 4.36 13.33 -11.40
C CYS A 14 5.32 14.50 -11.59
N ASN A 15 5.99 14.90 -10.51
CA ASN A 15 6.98 15.99 -10.49
C ASN A 15 8.34 15.57 -11.09
N ILE A 16 8.62 14.27 -11.21
CA ILE A 16 9.90 13.77 -11.74
C ILE A 16 9.87 13.60 -13.27
N CYS A 17 8.79 13.03 -13.81
CA CYS A 17 8.63 12.87 -15.27
C CYS A 17 7.89 14.05 -15.93
N ASN A 18 7.36 14.98 -15.13
CA ASN A 18 6.58 16.15 -15.56
C ASN A 18 5.31 15.84 -16.37
N LYS A 19 4.74 14.64 -16.21
CA LYS A 19 3.52 14.21 -16.89
C LYS A 19 2.36 14.02 -15.92
N THR A 20 1.14 14.13 -16.45
CA THR A 20 -0.08 13.75 -15.73
C THR A 20 -0.39 12.30 -16.05
N HIS A 21 -0.52 11.47 -15.02
CA HIS A 21 -0.83 10.06 -15.14
C HIS A 21 -2.27 9.79 -14.74
N ILE A 22 -2.89 8.81 -15.40
CA ILE A 22 -4.22 8.31 -15.08
C ILE A 22 -4.06 6.96 -14.39
N VAL A 23 -4.59 6.86 -13.16
CA VAL A 23 -4.57 5.64 -12.35
C VAL A 23 -5.99 5.11 -12.25
N LYS A 24 -6.17 3.82 -12.56
CA LYS A 24 -7.43 3.10 -12.43
C LYS A 24 -7.48 2.40 -11.08
N LEU A 25 -8.31 2.93 -10.17
CA LEU A 25 -8.50 2.38 -8.83
C LEU A 25 -9.74 1.52 -8.80
N ASN A 26 -9.62 0.29 -8.30
CA ASN A 26 -10.79 -0.55 -8.04
C ASN A 26 -11.54 0.00 -6.82
N LYS A 27 -12.87 0.18 -6.91
CA LYS A 27 -13.65 0.61 -5.74
C LYS A 27 -13.59 -0.36 -4.57
N SER A 28 -13.27 -1.63 -4.78
CA SER A 28 -13.07 -2.58 -3.70
C SER A 28 -11.82 -2.30 -2.86
N LEU A 29 -10.92 -1.40 -3.29
CA LEU A 29 -9.70 -1.06 -2.54
C LEU A 29 -9.97 -0.48 -1.15
N ILE A 30 -11.16 0.10 -0.93
CA ILE A 30 -11.56 0.67 0.37
C ILE A 30 -12.34 -0.30 1.24
N GLU A 31 -12.77 -1.45 0.71
CA GLU A 31 -13.56 -2.43 1.47
C GLU A 31 -12.72 -2.99 2.62
N GLY A 32 -13.29 -2.98 3.83
CA GLY A 32 -12.62 -3.48 5.04
C GLY A 32 -11.52 -2.58 5.61
N ARG A 33 -11.19 -1.44 4.98
CA ARG A 33 -10.18 -0.51 5.52
C ARG A 33 -10.79 0.43 6.56
N THR A 34 -10.09 0.57 7.69
CA THR A 34 -10.51 1.44 8.81
C THR A 34 -9.65 2.70 8.98
N LYS A 35 -8.47 2.77 8.33
CA LYS A 35 -7.52 3.89 8.42
C LYS A 35 -7.29 4.52 7.05
N PHE A 36 -7.27 5.86 7.02
CA PHE A 36 -7.09 6.68 5.82
C PHE A 36 -6.25 7.93 6.14
N PRO A 37 -5.54 8.51 5.15
CA PRO A 37 -5.33 7.96 3.80
C PRO A 37 -4.46 6.70 3.84
N PHE A 38 -4.64 5.81 2.87
CA PHE A 38 -3.82 4.60 2.74
C PHE A 38 -2.86 4.72 1.55
N PRO A 39 -1.66 4.12 1.61
CA PRO A 39 -0.72 4.14 0.51
C PRO A 39 -1.13 3.17 -0.59
N TYR A 40 -1.10 3.63 -1.84
CA TYR A 40 -1.26 2.84 -3.06
C TYR A 40 0.00 2.99 -3.91
N VAL A 41 0.69 1.89 -4.17
CA VAL A 41 2.04 1.87 -4.74
C VAL A 41 1.99 1.27 -6.14
N PHE A 42 2.68 1.91 -7.09
CA PHE A 42 2.87 1.40 -8.44
C PHE A 42 4.13 1.98 -9.08
N LEU A 43 4.58 1.36 -10.18
CA LEU A 43 5.72 1.79 -10.97
C LEU A 43 5.27 2.51 -12.24
N HIS A 44 6.02 3.52 -12.66
CA HIS A 44 5.88 4.10 -13.99
C HIS A 44 7.21 4.63 -14.51
N ASP A 45 7.35 4.71 -15.83
CA ASP A 45 8.65 5.01 -16.43
C ASP A 45 8.79 6.48 -16.80
N LYS A 46 10.01 6.98 -16.67
CA LYS A 46 10.45 8.23 -17.28
C LYS A 46 11.38 7.91 -18.44
N ILE A 47 10.91 8.23 -19.65
CA ILE A 47 11.67 8.10 -20.89
C ILE A 47 12.11 9.50 -21.34
N HIS A 48 13.42 9.76 -21.38
CA HIS A 48 13.98 10.99 -21.94
C HIS A 48 15.26 10.69 -22.74
N GLU A 49 15.23 10.94 -24.06
CA GLU A 49 16.41 11.03 -24.95
C GLU A 49 17.49 9.93 -24.86
N SER A 50 17.15 8.72 -24.37
CA SER A 50 17.97 7.48 -24.19
C SER A 50 18.15 7.03 -22.74
N ASN A 51 17.70 7.79 -21.75
CA ASN A 51 17.66 7.36 -20.35
C ASN A 51 16.28 6.79 -20.00
N TYR A 52 16.29 5.61 -19.38
CA TYR A 52 15.12 4.91 -18.87
C TYR A 52 15.26 4.82 -17.34
N ASP A 53 14.46 5.62 -16.64
CA ASP A 53 14.38 5.58 -15.18
C ASP A 53 13.04 4.97 -14.78
N GLU A 54 13.07 3.91 -13.97
CA GLU A 54 11.86 3.41 -13.31
C GLU A 54 11.55 4.29 -12.10
N LEU A 55 10.29 4.73 -11.98
CA LEU A 55 9.84 5.58 -10.87
C LEU A 55 8.86 4.82 -9.97
N LEU A 56 9.19 4.73 -8.69
CA LEU A 56 8.27 4.26 -7.66
C LEU A 56 7.35 5.41 -7.25
N THR A 57 6.04 5.20 -7.36
CA THR A 57 5.03 6.17 -6.95
C THR A 57 4.16 5.64 -5.84
N ILE A 58 4.02 6.43 -4.77
CA ILE A 58 3.12 6.17 -3.66
C ILE A 58 2.04 7.25 -3.66
N LEU A 59 0.78 6.86 -3.83
CA LEU A 59 -0.38 7.74 -3.71
C LEU A 59 -1.07 7.53 -2.37
N TYR A 60 -1.33 8.61 -1.65
CA TYR A 60 -2.09 8.58 -0.41
C TYR A 60 -3.57 8.80 -0.73
N ILE A 61 -4.34 7.72 -0.66
CA ILE A 61 -5.73 7.67 -1.12
C ILE A 61 -6.68 7.72 0.08
N ASP A 62 -7.68 8.59 0.03
CA ASP A 62 -8.71 8.68 1.07
C ASP A 62 -9.89 7.71 0.88
N LYS A 63 -10.85 7.75 1.80
CA LYS A 63 -12.06 6.92 1.77
C LYS A 63 -12.95 7.12 0.53
N ASN A 64 -12.81 8.24 -0.17
CA ASN A 64 -13.55 8.59 -1.38
C ASN A 64 -12.73 8.31 -2.66
N LEU A 65 -11.63 7.56 -2.54
CA LEU A 65 -10.68 7.29 -3.60
C LEU A 65 -10.07 8.58 -4.19
N GLN A 66 -9.93 9.63 -3.39
CA GLN A 66 -9.24 10.86 -3.79
C GLN A 66 -7.76 10.78 -3.43
N ILE A 67 -6.91 11.22 -4.35
CA ILE A 67 -5.47 11.34 -4.13
C ILE A 67 -5.23 12.59 -3.29
N ARG A 68 -4.72 12.42 -2.08
CA ARG A 68 -4.42 13.52 -1.14
C ARG A 68 -2.97 13.96 -1.20
N HIS A 69 -2.07 13.03 -1.52
CA HIS A 69 -0.65 13.28 -1.67
C HIS A 69 -0.03 12.25 -2.60
N SER A 70 1.12 12.57 -3.19
CA SER A 70 1.90 11.67 -4.03
C SER A 70 3.38 11.83 -3.73
N GLU A 71 4.06 10.73 -3.45
CA GLU A 71 5.51 10.64 -3.38
C GLU A 71 6.01 9.89 -4.62
N VAL A 72 7.04 10.43 -5.28
CA VAL A 72 7.67 9.77 -6.43
C VAL A 72 9.16 9.70 -6.15
N GLN A 73 9.76 8.53 -6.38
CA GLN A 73 11.18 8.29 -6.21
C GLN A 73 11.75 7.65 -7.47
N VAL A 74 12.94 8.10 -7.89
CA VAL A 74 13.72 7.41 -8.92
C VAL A 74 14.27 6.13 -8.30
N MET A 75 14.04 5.00 -8.96
CA MET A 75 14.62 3.74 -8.53
C MET A 75 16.08 3.70 -8.93
N ASP A 76 16.96 3.82 -7.94
CA ASP A 76 18.34 3.38 -8.07
C ASP A 76 18.39 1.91 -7.61
N TYR A 77 19.12 1.06 -8.32
CA TYR A 77 19.09 -0.41 -8.13
C TYR A 77 19.47 -0.87 -6.71
N ASP A 78 20.02 0.02 -5.88
CA ASP A 78 20.58 -0.31 -4.58
C ASP A 78 19.61 -0.16 -3.38
N SER A 79 18.47 0.55 -3.48
CA SER A 79 17.44 0.53 -2.42
C SER A 79 16.11 1.21 -2.79
N ILE A 80 15.06 0.42 -2.97
CA ILE A 80 13.68 0.83 -3.34
C ILE A 80 12.98 1.65 -2.25
N PHE A 81 13.41 1.49 -1.00
CA PHE A 81 12.82 2.15 0.16
C PHE A 81 13.94 2.70 1.03
N SER A 82 13.77 3.93 1.53
CA SER A 82 14.66 4.44 2.58
C SER A 82 14.57 3.54 3.82
N LYS A 83 15.62 3.52 4.65
CA LYS A 83 15.62 2.78 5.91
C LYS A 83 14.43 3.16 6.78
N GLU A 84 14.08 4.45 6.81
CA GLU A 84 12.93 4.99 7.54
C GLU A 84 11.61 4.46 6.97
N GLN A 85 11.47 4.37 5.64
CA GLN A 85 10.29 3.80 5.00
C GLN A 85 10.15 2.29 5.28
N VAL A 86 11.25 1.54 5.23
CA VAL A 86 11.26 0.12 5.61
C VAL A 86 10.85 -0.05 7.07
N VAL A 87 11.39 0.76 7.98
CA VAL A 87 11.03 0.71 9.40
C VAL A 87 9.56 1.09 9.61
N ALA A 88 9.05 2.10 8.90
CA ALA A 88 7.65 2.52 8.97
C ALA A 88 6.69 1.44 8.46
N MET A 89 7.08 0.66 7.43
CA MET A 89 6.32 -0.49 6.94
C MET A 89 6.40 -1.70 7.88
N MET A 90 7.60 -1.99 8.41
CA MET A 90 7.85 -3.15 9.26
C MET A 90 7.21 -3.04 10.63
N ARG A 91 7.16 -1.84 11.22
CA ARG A 91 6.61 -1.63 12.57
C ARG A 91 5.16 -2.12 12.74
N PRO A 92 4.17 -1.70 11.92
CA PRO A 92 2.80 -2.18 12.05
C PRO A 92 2.67 -3.68 11.78
N LEU A 93 3.48 -4.24 10.86
CA LEU A 93 3.49 -5.68 10.59
C LEU A 93 3.98 -6.49 11.79
N LEU A 94 5.03 -6.02 12.46
CA LEU A 94 5.55 -6.65 13.68
C LEU A 94 4.57 -6.56 14.84
N GLU A 95 3.86 -5.43 14.96
CA GLU A 95 2.80 -5.25 15.95
C GLU A 95 1.65 -6.25 15.72
N GLU A 96 1.20 -6.40 14.48
CA GLU A 96 0.16 -7.38 14.11
C GLU A 96 0.61 -8.83 14.38
N ILE A 97 1.86 -9.17 14.05
CA ILE A 97 2.44 -10.49 14.36
C ILE A 97 2.40 -10.76 15.87
N ASN A 98 2.69 -9.75 16.69
CA ASN A 98 2.65 -9.91 18.15
C ASN A 98 1.22 -10.08 18.67
N ILE A 99 0.26 -9.31 18.16
CA ILE A 99 -1.17 -9.48 18.49
C ILE A 99 -1.61 -10.90 18.16
N LEU A 100 -1.34 -11.38 16.94
CA LEU A 100 -1.68 -12.73 16.50
C LEU A 100 -1.03 -13.81 17.37
N ARG A 101 0.23 -13.63 17.77
CA ARG A 101 0.91 -14.55 18.70
C ARG A 101 0.20 -14.61 20.05
N THR A 102 -0.18 -13.46 20.61
CA THR A 102 -0.90 -13.39 21.89
C THR A 102 -2.27 -14.06 21.80
N GLU A 103 -3.01 -13.85 20.70
CA GLU A 103 -4.29 -14.51 20.48
C GLU A 103 -4.16 -16.03 20.39
N VAL A 104 -3.16 -16.53 19.65
CA VAL A 104 -2.89 -17.97 19.54
C VAL A 104 -2.61 -18.59 20.91
N GLU A 105 -1.79 -17.95 21.73
CA GLU A 105 -1.48 -18.45 23.08
C GLU A 105 -2.70 -18.42 24.02
N SER A 106 -3.53 -17.38 23.92
CA SER A 106 -4.79 -17.30 24.68
C SER A 106 -5.76 -18.42 24.27
N LEU A 107 -5.94 -18.63 22.96
CA LEU A 107 -6.80 -19.68 22.41
C LEU A 107 -6.30 -21.08 22.78
N LYS A 108 -4.99 -21.35 22.70
CA LYS A 108 -4.41 -22.62 23.17
C LYS A 108 -4.73 -22.87 24.65
N THR A 109 -4.58 -21.85 25.49
CA THR A 109 -4.86 -21.94 26.92
C THR A 109 -6.33 -22.27 27.19
N GLN A 110 -7.25 -21.59 26.50
CA GLN A 110 -8.69 -21.86 26.58
C GLN A 110 -9.04 -23.27 26.09
N LEU A 111 -8.39 -23.74 25.02
CA LEU A 111 -8.62 -25.06 24.46
C LEU A 111 -8.15 -26.16 25.42
N ILE A 112 -7.01 -25.96 26.11
CA ILE A 112 -6.52 -26.86 27.15
C ILE A 112 -7.48 -26.89 28.35
N SER A 113 -8.00 -25.74 28.79
CA SER A 113 -8.92 -25.69 29.93
C SER A 113 -10.27 -26.34 29.63
N LEU A 114 -10.77 -26.20 28.39
CA LEU A 114 -11.99 -26.86 27.92
C LEU A 114 -11.82 -28.37 27.75
N LYS A 115 -10.65 -28.85 27.29
CA LYS A 115 -10.36 -30.30 27.18
C LYS A 115 -10.17 -31.01 28.54
N LYS A 116 -9.97 -30.24 29.61
CA LYS A 116 -9.84 -30.77 30.98
C LYS A 116 -11.18 -30.82 31.73
N LYS A 117 -12.26 -30.30 31.14
CA LYS A 117 -13.65 -30.52 31.56
C LYS A 117 -14.25 -31.68 30.79
#